data_AF-A0A3B8QX49-F1
#
_entry.id   AF-A0A3B8QX49-F1
#
_cell.length_a   1.000
_cell.length_b   1.000
_cell.length_c   1.000
_cell.angle_alpha   90.00
_cell.angle_beta   90.00
_cell.angle_gamma   90.00
#
_symmetry.space_group_name_H-M   'P 1'
#
loop_
_entity.id
_entity.type
_entity.pdbx_description
1 polymer ?
#
loop_
_entity_poly.entity_id
_entity_poly.type
_entity_poly.pdbx_seq_one_letter_code
_entity_poly.pdbx_strand_id
1 'polypeptide(L)'
;MLSGKSILITGGTGSLGKELTRTILEKWPKVERLIVYSRDEQKQFQMAQEYPVDQYPMIRFFIGDVRDLERLKRAFIGVDYVIHAAAMKHVHIAE
;
A
#
# COMPACT_ATOMS: atom_id res chain seq x y z
N MET A 1 6.78 16.78 2.68
CA MET A 1 7.61 16.20 1.61
C MET A 1 6.92 15.08 0.82
N LEU A 2 5.61 14.81 1.00
CA LEU A 2 4.85 13.83 0.18
C LEU A 2 3.51 14.37 -0.36
N SER A 3 3.22 15.65 -0.15
CA SER A 3 2.03 16.30 -0.73
C SER A 3 2.18 16.42 -2.24
N GLY A 4 1.09 16.13 -2.98
CA GLY A 4 1.08 16.11 -4.44
C GLY A 4 1.92 14.98 -5.05
N LYS A 5 2.15 13.90 -4.29
CA LYS A 5 2.94 12.75 -4.75
C LYS A 5 2.10 11.48 -4.78
N SER A 6 2.45 10.60 -5.71
CA SER A 6 1.90 9.26 -5.81
C SER A 6 2.83 8.25 -5.15
N ILE A 7 2.30 7.49 -4.20
CA ILE A 7 3.08 6.57 -3.34
C ILE A 7 2.52 5.16 -3.48
N LEU A 8 3.40 4.16 -3.51
CA LEU A 8 3.03 2.75 -3.44
C LEU A 8 3.68 2.07 -2.24
N ILE A 9 2.88 1.31 -1.49
CA ILE A 9 3.33 0.48 -0.37
C ILE A 9 3.08 -0.99 -0.73
N THR A 10 4.15 -1.76 -1.00
CA THR A 10 4.01 -3.22 -1.10
C THR A 10 3.91 -3.82 0.30
N GLY A 11 3.09 -4.85 0.49
CA GLY A 11 2.81 -5.37 1.83
C GLY A 11 1.98 -4.39 2.66
N GLY A 12 1.24 -3.49 1.98
CA GLY A 12 0.53 -2.37 2.62
C GLY A 12 -0.55 -2.79 3.62
N THR A 13 -1.05 -4.03 3.56
CA THR A 13 -1.99 -4.57 4.55
C THR A 13 -1.33 -5.19 5.78
N GLY A 14 0.00 -5.29 5.81
CA GLY A 14 0.75 -5.71 7.00
C GLY A 14 0.78 -4.63 8.09
N SER A 15 1.23 -5.00 9.29
CA SER A 15 1.27 -4.08 10.44
C SER A 15 2.03 -2.77 10.16
N LEU A 16 3.23 -2.87 9.57
CA LEU A 16 4.00 -1.69 9.15
C LEU A 16 3.30 -0.92 8.03
N GLY A 17 2.71 -1.61 7.05
CA GLY A 17 2.01 -0.98 5.93
C GLY A 17 0.79 -0.17 6.37
N LYS A 18 0.00 -0.68 7.33
CA LYS A 18 -1.12 0.04 7.94
C LYS A 18 -0.66 1.30 8.66
N GLU A 19 0.39 1.17 9.48
CA GLU A 19 0.92 2.31 10.23
C GLU A 19 1.54 3.39 9.33
N LEU A 20 2.22 2.97 8.25
CA LEU A 20 2.70 3.89 7.22
C LEU A 20 1.55 4.59 6.51
N THR A 21 0.48 3.87 6.18
CA THR A 21 -0.72 4.44 5.55
C THR A 21 -1.31 5.53 6.44
N ARG A 22 -1.57 5.21 7.72
CA ARG A 22 -2.04 6.16 8.73
C ARG A 22 -1.13 7.40 8.83
N THR A 23 0.18 7.17 9.00
CA THR A 23 1.18 8.25 9.14
C THR A 23 1.22 9.15 7.90
N ILE A 24 1.13 8.58 6.70
CA ILE A 24 1.16 9.35 5.46
C ILE A 24 -0.07 10.26 5.35
N LEU A 25 -1.25 9.73 5.66
CA LEU A 25 -2.50 10.48 5.61
C LEU A 25 -2.54 11.62 6.64
N GLU A 26 -2.02 11.39 7.84
CA GLU A 26 -1.95 12.40 8.91
C GLU A 26 -0.91 13.50 8.61
N LYS A 27 0.30 13.13 8.19
CA LYS A 27 1.40 14.10 7.97
C LYS A 27 1.34 14.79 6.60
N TRP A 28 0.74 14.15 5.60
CA TRP A 28 0.62 14.66 4.24
C TRP A 28 -0.79 14.44 3.67
N PRO A 29 -1.81 15.12 4.23
CA PRO A 29 -3.22 14.94 3.81
C PRO A 29 -3.48 15.28 2.33
N LYS A 30 -2.58 16.07 1.72
CA LYS A 30 -2.61 16.42 0.28
C LYS A 30 -1.84 15.43 -0.60
N VAL A 31 -1.62 14.18 -0.18
CA VAL A 31 -1.03 13.14 -1.04
C VAL A 31 -1.95 12.92 -2.25
N GLU A 32 -1.37 12.83 -3.45
CA GLU A 32 -2.16 12.72 -4.68
C GLU A 32 -2.78 11.32 -4.80
N ARG A 33 -1.97 10.29 -4.51
CA ARG A 33 -2.38 8.90 -4.62
C ARG A 33 -1.60 8.04 -3.64
N LEU A 34 -2.29 7.14 -2.94
CA LEU A 34 -1.67 6.17 -2.03
C LEU A 34 -2.12 4.76 -2.39
N ILE A 35 -1.21 3.96 -2.94
CA ILE A 35 -1.48 2.61 -3.42
C ILE A 35 -1.09 1.61 -2.35
N VAL A 36 -2.07 0.86 -1.85
CA VAL A 36 -1.89 -0.29 -0.97
C VAL A 36 -1.80 -1.53 -1.87
N TYR A 37 -0.59 -2.10 -1.99
CA TYR A 37 -0.34 -3.27 -2.83
C TYR A 37 -0.12 -4.52 -1.95
N SER A 38 -0.99 -5.52 -2.07
CA SER A 38 -0.86 -6.79 -1.34
C SER A 38 -1.67 -7.92 -2.00
N ARG A 39 -1.52 -9.15 -1.50
CA ARG A 39 -2.17 -10.35 -2.06
C ARG A 39 -3.49 -10.72 -1.39
N ASP A 40 -3.65 -10.32 -0.13
CA ASP A 40 -4.71 -10.80 0.76
C ASP A 40 -5.93 -9.89 0.62
N GLU A 41 -6.91 -10.36 -0.14
CA GLU A 41 -8.16 -9.64 -0.43
C GLU A 41 -8.94 -9.33 0.85
N GLN A 42 -9.00 -10.26 1.80
CA GLN A 42 -9.73 -10.07 3.05
C GLN A 42 -9.14 -8.91 3.86
N LYS A 43 -7.80 -8.83 3.97
CA LYS A 43 -7.16 -7.71 4.66
C LYS A 43 -7.30 -6.39 3.90
N GLN A 44 -7.32 -6.40 2.57
CA GLN A 44 -7.61 -5.20 1.79
C GLN A 44 -9.04 -4.72 2.02
N PHE A 45 -10.01 -5.64 2.02
CA PHE A 45 -11.41 -5.32 2.28
C PHE A 45 -11.60 -4.71 3.68
N GLN A 46 -11.00 -5.30 4.72
CA GLN A 46 -11.03 -4.74 6.07
C GLN A 46 -10.43 -3.32 6.11
N MET A 47 -9.27 -3.14 5.50
CA MET A 47 -8.61 -1.83 5.44
C MET A 47 -9.42 -0.81 4.62
N ALA A 48 -10.15 -1.23 3.59
CA ALA A 48 -11.04 -0.36 2.83
C ALA A 48 -12.27 0.09 3.63
N GLN A 49 -12.71 -0.70 4.63
CA GLN A 49 -13.73 -0.25 5.59
C GLN A 49 -13.17 0.78 6.57
N GLU A 50 -11.91 0.64 6.99
CA GLU A 50 -11.21 1.62 7.83
C GLU A 50 -10.97 2.95 7.10
N TYR A 51 -10.76 2.89 5.77
CA TYR A 51 -10.52 4.04 4.91
C TYR A 51 -11.53 4.11 3.75
N PRO A 52 -12.78 4.52 4.03
CA PRO A 52 -13.83 4.52 3.01
C PRO A 52 -13.56 5.59 1.93
N VAL A 53 -13.92 5.28 0.69
CA VAL A 53 -13.49 6.03 -0.52
C VAL A 53 -14.03 7.47 -0.55
N ASP A 54 -15.19 7.72 0.06
CA ASP A 54 -15.77 9.06 0.20
C ASP A 54 -14.91 9.99 1.06
N GLN A 55 -14.21 9.44 2.06
CA GLN A 55 -13.31 10.19 2.94
C GLN A 55 -11.85 10.15 2.49
N TYR A 56 -11.43 9.03 1.89
CA TYR A 56 -10.06 8.79 1.45
C TYR A 56 -9.98 8.50 -0.06
N PRO A 57 -10.43 9.43 -0.93
CA PRO A 57 -10.53 9.20 -2.37
C PRO A 57 -9.17 9.05 -3.07
N MET A 58 -8.06 9.31 -2.37
CA MET A 58 -6.69 9.12 -2.86
C MET A 58 -6.17 7.69 -2.69
N ILE A 59 -6.79 6.86 -1.84
CA ILE A 59 -6.33 5.50 -1.57
C ILE A 59 -6.78 4.55 -2.70
N ARG A 60 -5.88 3.69 -3.14
CA ARG A 60 -6.15 2.64 -4.14
C ARG A 60 -5.65 1.31 -3.62
N PHE A 61 -6.50 0.28 -3.68
CA PHE A 61 -6.16 -1.08 -3.29
C PHE A 61 -5.85 -1.91 -4.53
N PHE A 62 -4.61 -2.35 -4.66
CA PHE A 62 -4.16 -3.18 -5.78
C PHE A 62 -3.85 -4.60 -5.27
N ILE A 63 -4.60 -5.58 -5.76
CA ILE A 63 -4.26 -6.99 -5.57
C ILE A 63 -3.06 -7.36 -6.43
N GLY A 64 -2.04 -7.97 -5.84
CA GLY A 64 -0.88 -8.48 -6.57
C GLY A 64 0.21 -9.07 -5.69
N ASP A 65 1.09 -9.87 -6.30
CA ASP A 65 2.26 -10.48 -5.67
C ASP A 65 3.53 -9.79 -6.17
N VAL A 66 4.43 -9.41 -5.25
CA VAL A 66 5.73 -8.79 -5.60
C VAL A 66 6.63 -9.72 -6.41
N ARG A 67 6.34 -11.02 -6.41
CA ARG A 67 7.00 -12.04 -7.24
C ARG A 67 6.54 -12.03 -8.70
N ASP A 68 5.41 -11.36 -9.01
CA ASP A 68 4.94 -11.15 -10.38
C ASP A 68 5.48 -9.81 -10.91
N LEU A 69 6.56 -9.89 -11.67
CA LEU A 69 7.25 -8.73 -12.25
C LEU A 69 6.32 -7.88 -13.11
N GLU A 70 5.50 -8.50 -13.95
CA GLU A 70 4.63 -7.78 -14.88
C GLU A 70 3.50 -7.06 -14.14
N ARG A 71 2.93 -7.69 -13.10
CA ARG A 71 1.96 -7.03 -12.22
C ARG A 71 2.59 -5.86 -11.48
N LEU A 72 3.82 -6.02 -10.98
CA LEU A 72 4.53 -4.98 -10.24
C LEU A 72 4.88 -3.78 -11.14
N LYS A 73 5.38 -4.02 -12.36
CA LYS A 73 5.61 -2.97 -13.37
C LYS A 73 4.38 -2.12 -13.62
N ARG A 74 3.20 -2.74 -13.79
CA ARG A 74 1.93 -2.02 -13.95
C ARG A 74 1.57 -1.19 -12.72
N ALA A 75 1.79 -1.72 -11.52
CA ALA A 75 1.51 -1.00 -10.28
C ALA A 75 2.41 0.22 -10.08
N PHE A 76 3.63 0.22 -10.64
CA PHE A 76 4.60 1.30 -10.53
C PHE A 76 4.34 2.48 -11.48
N ILE A 77 3.41 2.35 -12.44
CA ILE A 77 3.13 3.42 -13.40
C ILE A 77 2.65 4.69 -12.68
N GLY A 78 3.38 5.79 -12.89
CA GLY A 78 3.11 7.10 -12.30
C GLY A 78 3.31 7.16 -10.78
N VAL A 79 4.15 6.29 -10.21
CA VAL A 79 4.51 6.32 -8.78
C VAL A 79 5.79 7.14 -8.60
N ASP A 80 5.77 8.12 -7.71
CA ASP A 80 6.95 8.91 -7.32
C ASP A 80 7.80 8.17 -6.26
N TYR A 81 7.14 7.51 -5.30
CA TYR A 81 7.79 6.85 -4.16
C TYR A 81 7.29 5.44 -3.94
N VAL A 82 8.21 4.50 -3.71
CA VAL A 82 7.90 3.12 -3.34
C VAL A 82 8.41 2.84 -1.93
N ILE A 83 7.53 2.32 -1.07
CA ILE A 83 7.88 1.75 0.23
C ILE A 83 7.70 0.24 0.16
N HIS A 84 8.82 -0.49 0.19
CA HIS A 84 8.81 -1.95 0.07
C HIS A 84 8.76 -2.62 1.45
N ALA A 85 7.57 -3.00 1.90
CA ALA A 85 7.34 -3.70 3.18
C ALA A 85 6.84 -5.15 3.03
N ALA A 86 6.79 -5.69 1.80
CA ALA A 86 6.34 -7.05 1.56
C ALA A 86 7.48 -8.05 1.85
N ALA A 87 7.30 -8.93 2.83
CA ALA A 87 8.25 -9.99 3.15
C ALA A 87 7.58 -11.16 3.87
N MET A 88 8.22 -12.33 3.81
CA MET A 88 8.02 -13.37 4.83
C MET A 88 8.86 -12.99 6.04
N LYS A 89 8.22 -12.83 7.21
CA LYS A 89 8.87 -12.30 8.42
C LYS A 89 8.99 -13.29 9.58
N HIS A 90 8.36 -14.45 9.44
CA HIS A 90 8.36 -15.48 10.48
C HIS A 90 9.46 -16.49 10.18
N VAL A 91 10.42 -16.62 11.10
CA VAL A 91 11.62 -17.48 10.93
C VAL A 91 11.21 -18.91 10.58
N HIS A 92 10.34 -19.53 11.38
CA HIS A 92 9.88 -20.91 11.18
C HIS A 92 9.15 -21.20 9.86
N ILE A 93 8.71 -20.18 9.12
CA ILE A 93 8.07 -20.34 7.80
C ILE A 93 9.09 -20.07 6.68
N ALA A 94 10.17 -19.35 7.00
CA ALA A 94 11.18 -18.92 6.03
C ALA A 94 12.39 -19.87 5.94
N GLU A 95 12.55 -20.76 6.92
CA GLU A 95 13.47 -21.91 6.90
C GLU A 95 12.85 -23.10 6.17
#